data_AF-A0A8I1ZMP9-F1
#
_entry.id   AF-A0A8I1ZMP9-F1
#
_cell.length_a   1.000
_cell.length_b   1.000
_cell.length_c   1.000
_cell.angle_alpha   90.00
_cell.angle_beta   90.00
_cell.angle_gamma   90.00
#
_symmetry.space_group_name_H-M   'P 1'
#
loop_
_entity.id
_entity.type
_entity.pdbx_description
1 polymer ?
#
loop_
_entity_poly.entity_id
_entity_poly.type
_entity_poly.pdbx_seq_one_letter_code
_entity_poly.pdbx_strand_id
1 'polypeptide(L)'
;MTNIERKIKLEDSRKVIRTLKKIGARFEGKFIERDTFYNCPNGRLKLREINNEHFKLIFYDRPNVAGSKMSEYWTVGLDSAQAMTMKIMLGDALGNLIQVKKKRKLWMYENTRIHIDHVEGLHGVFLELESAVDEIGQEAAKEEHGQIINLLEIGSYIPLPMSYADMLLELKRVEAESIPARSDDKGMKKPLNDEPAAPHLAGHPNSEKIMEAYRFAAQAHAGQVRKGTTIPYITHPFRVAKILIDQPCSEEAILAGLLHDTVEDTAVDIKEIRASFGEEVAAIVESVSEPDKSAPWEERKEHTINHLLNASMDAVLVSCADKLDNLLEMYQAYKNVGEDLWNRFRRPRGKQEWYYRSLGKVFKERMVEWKFKPLLHAYLDAMHTLFG
;
A
#
# COMPACT_ATOMS: atom_id res chain seq x y z
N MET A 1 11.26 -17.40 -2.67
CA MET A 1 11.02 -18.25 -3.85
C MET A 1 10.39 -17.42 -4.94
N THR A 2 10.55 -17.81 -6.19
CA THR A 2 10.18 -17.00 -7.34
C THR A 2 9.45 -17.83 -8.38
N ASN A 3 8.32 -17.32 -8.86
CA ASN A 3 7.54 -17.93 -9.95
C ASN A 3 7.32 -16.95 -11.09
N ILE A 4 7.19 -17.49 -12.29
CA ILE A 4 6.48 -16.83 -13.40
C ILE A 4 5.05 -17.35 -13.36
N GLU A 5 4.09 -16.43 -13.23
CA GLU A 5 2.68 -16.78 -13.12
C GLU A 5 1.80 -16.09 -14.16
N ARG A 6 0.75 -16.81 -14.58
CA ARG A 6 -0.30 -16.30 -15.48
C ARG A 6 -1.65 -16.80 -15.02
N LYS A 7 -2.66 -15.92 -15.02
CA LYS A 7 -4.03 -16.26 -14.66
C LYS A 7 -4.99 -15.90 -15.79
N ILE A 8 -5.95 -16.77 -16.08
CA ILE A 8 -7.00 -16.56 -17.08
C ILE A 8 -8.34 -17.07 -16.54
N LYS A 9 -9.44 -16.54 -17.09
CA LYS A 9 -10.77 -17.12 -16.94
C LYS A 9 -11.05 -18.06 -18.12
N LEU A 10 -11.52 -19.26 -17.81
CA LEU A 10 -11.97 -20.25 -18.78
C LEU A 10 -13.51 -20.27 -18.81
N GLU A 11 -14.06 -20.51 -20.00
CA GLU A 11 -15.48 -20.88 -20.14
C GLU A 11 -15.74 -22.25 -19.51
N ASP A 12 -14.83 -23.20 -19.74
CA ASP A 12 -14.83 -24.53 -19.17
C ASP A 12 -13.42 -25.15 -19.18
N SER A 13 -13.19 -26.12 -18.29
CA SER A 13 -11.90 -26.80 -18.11
C SER A 13 -11.75 -28.12 -18.88
N ARG A 14 -12.80 -28.64 -19.56
CA ARG A 14 -12.72 -29.98 -20.21
C ARG A 14 -11.61 -30.06 -21.27
N LYS A 15 -11.46 -29.04 -22.12
CA LYS A 15 -10.41 -29.00 -23.15
C LYS A 15 -9.02 -29.01 -22.52
N VAL A 16 -8.78 -28.11 -21.57
CA VAL A 16 -7.51 -28.03 -20.82
C VAL A 16 -7.18 -29.37 -20.16
N ILE A 17 -8.12 -29.97 -19.42
CA ILE A 17 -7.89 -31.25 -18.73
C ILE A 17 -7.57 -32.37 -19.73
N ARG A 18 -8.23 -32.40 -20.89
CA ARG A 18 -7.92 -33.39 -21.95
C ARG A 18 -6.51 -33.20 -22.48
N THR A 19 -6.10 -31.95 -22.72
CA THR A 19 -4.73 -31.62 -23.15
C THR A 19 -3.70 -32.00 -22.10
N LEU A 20 -3.92 -31.65 -20.83
CA LEU A 20 -3.03 -32.02 -19.71
C LEU A 20 -2.77 -33.52 -19.66
N LYS A 21 -3.82 -34.34 -19.81
CA LYS A 21 -3.67 -35.80 -19.89
C LYS A 21 -2.87 -36.23 -21.11
N LYS A 22 -3.09 -35.61 -22.28
CA LYS A 22 -2.40 -35.94 -23.53
C LYS A 22 -0.91 -35.63 -23.47
N ILE A 23 -0.54 -34.52 -22.83
CA ILE A 23 0.87 -34.10 -22.67
C ILE A 23 1.56 -34.79 -21.49
N GLY A 24 0.89 -35.71 -20.79
CA GLY A 24 1.49 -36.46 -19.68
C GLY A 24 1.64 -35.68 -18.38
N ALA A 25 0.92 -34.56 -18.21
CA ALA A 25 0.92 -33.83 -16.95
C ALA A 25 0.38 -34.71 -15.80
N ARG A 26 1.07 -34.70 -14.67
CA ARG A 26 0.70 -35.50 -13.48
C ARG A 26 -0.42 -34.81 -12.71
N PHE A 27 -1.45 -35.56 -12.32
CA PHE A 27 -2.51 -35.05 -11.46
C PHE A 27 -2.14 -35.21 -9.99
N GLU A 28 -2.03 -34.10 -9.26
CA GLU A 28 -1.62 -34.11 -7.84
C GLU A 28 -2.81 -34.24 -6.88
N GLY A 29 -4.01 -33.86 -7.33
CA GLY A 29 -5.23 -34.05 -6.54
C GLY A 29 -6.20 -32.88 -6.56
N LYS A 30 -7.19 -32.98 -5.67
CA LYS A 30 -8.21 -31.96 -5.43
C LYS A 30 -8.03 -31.39 -4.03
N PHE A 31 -8.08 -30.08 -3.93
CA PHE A 31 -7.87 -29.37 -2.68
C PHE A 31 -9.02 -28.40 -2.44
N ILE A 32 -9.53 -28.39 -1.22
CA ILE A 32 -10.41 -27.34 -0.73
C ILE A 32 -9.52 -26.36 0.02
N GLU A 33 -9.32 -25.18 -0.55
CA GLU A 33 -8.47 -24.16 0.04
C GLU A 33 -9.33 -23.02 0.60
N ARG A 34 -8.98 -22.56 1.80
CA ARG A 34 -9.50 -21.34 2.39
C ARG A 34 -8.33 -20.42 2.69
N ASP A 35 -8.24 -19.33 1.94
CA ASP A 35 -7.22 -18.30 2.11
C ASP A 35 -7.84 -17.14 2.90
N THR A 36 -7.37 -16.93 4.13
CA THR A 36 -7.70 -15.72 4.90
C THR A 36 -6.62 -14.68 4.62
N PHE A 37 -6.97 -13.62 3.90
CA PHE A 37 -6.10 -12.49 3.60
C PHE A 37 -6.21 -11.44 4.71
N TYR A 38 -5.09 -10.83 5.05
CA TYR A 38 -5.00 -9.74 6.04
C TYR A 38 -4.63 -8.44 5.33
N ASN A 39 -4.95 -7.29 5.93
CA ASN A 39 -4.47 -6.03 5.36
C ASN A 39 -2.95 -5.97 5.52
N CYS A 40 -2.24 -5.90 4.40
CA CYS A 40 -0.79 -5.91 4.40
C CYS A 40 -0.32 -4.70 3.58
N PRO A 41 0.35 -3.71 4.19
CA PRO A 41 0.75 -2.48 3.48
C PRO A 41 1.68 -2.74 2.29
N ASN A 42 2.52 -3.78 2.38
CA ASN A 42 3.48 -4.15 1.36
C ASN A 42 3.19 -5.57 0.88
N GLY A 43 2.90 -5.77 -0.40
CA GLY A 43 2.58 -7.10 -0.93
C GLY A 43 1.27 -7.66 -0.38
N ARG A 44 1.20 -8.98 -0.22
CA ARG A 44 -0.02 -9.68 0.22
C ARG A 44 0.33 -10.78 1.21
N LEU A 45 -0.37 -10.78 2.34
CA LEU A 45 -0.25 -11.79 3.38
C LEU A 45 -1.55 -12.60 3.48
N LYS A 46 -1.43 -13.91 3.47
CA LYS A 46 -2.56 -14.81 3.70
C LYS A 46 -2.17 -16.02 4.54
N LEU A 47 -3.12 -16.48 5.34
CA LEU A 47 -3.07 -17.80 5.94
C LEU A 47 -3.97 -18.73 5.11
N ARG A 48 -3.36 -19.76 4.54
CA ARG A 48 -4.02 -20.79 3.75
C ARG A 48 -4.28 -22.02 4.60
N GLU A 49 -5.52 -22.50 4.53
CA GLU A 49 -5.96 -23.78 5.06
C GLU A 49 -6.27 -24.70 3.87
N ILE A 50 -5.72 -25.91 3.87
CA ILE A 50 -5.92 -26.91 2.82
C ILE A 50 -6.57 -28.13 3.45
N ASN A 51 -7.78 -28.46 2.99
CA ASN A 51 -8.60 -29.57 3.51
C ASN A 51 -8.83 -29.54 5.03
N ASN A 52 -8.65 -28.38 5.68
CA ASN A 52 -8.65 -28.20 7.15
C ASN A 52 -7.56 -29.00 7.90
N GLU A 53 -6.55 -29.52 7.21
CA GLU A 53 -5.50 -30.36 7.79
C GLU A 53 -4.13 -29.72 7.69
N HIS A 54 -3.86 -29.01 6.59
CA HIS A 54 -2.57 -28.37 6.36
C HIS A 54 -2.71 -26.86 6.33
N PHE A 55 -1.81 -26.18 7.05
CA PHE A 55 -1.84 -24.74 7.22
C PHE A 55 -0.54 -24.12 6.74
N LYS A 56 -0.65 -22.99 6.04
CA LYS A 56 0.51 -22.23 5.58
C LYS A 56 0.28 -20.75 5.76
N LEU A 57 1.26 -20.05 6.32
CA LEU A 57 1.33 -18.61 6.18
C LEU A 57 2.14 -18.30 4.91
N ILE A 58 1.61 -17.40 4.08
CA ILE A 58 2.18 -17.08 2.78
C ILE A 58 2.21 -15.56 2.64
N PHE A 59 3.41 -15.02 2.47
CA PHE A 59 3.64 -13.65 2.03
C PHE A 59 4.08 -13.68 0.56
N TYR A 60 3.56 -12.79 -0.26
CA TYR A 60 4.04 -12.64 -1.63
C TYR A 60 3.92 -11.20 -2.13
N ASP A 61 4.88 -10.81 -2.96
CA ASP A 61 4.84 -9.57 -3.71
C ASP A 61 4.71 -9.87 -5.20
N ARG A 62 3.72 -9.23 -5.83
CA ARG A 62 3.36 -9.47 -7.22
C ARG A 62 2.63 -8.27 -7.82
N PRO A 63 3.13 -7.72 -8.94
CA PRO A 63 2.50 -6.58 -9.61
C PRO A 63 1.14 -6.95 -10.22
N ASN A 64 0.21 -5.98 -10.22
CA ASN A 64 -1.11 -6.12 -10.86
C ASN A 64 -1.05 -5.80 -12.36
N VAL A 65 -0.24 -6.54 -13.11
CA VAL A 65 -0.12 -6.42 -14.58
C VAL A 65 -0.82 -7.58 -15.28
N ALA A 66 -1.41 -7.29 -16.44
CA ALA A 66 -1.95 -8.32 -17.32
C ALA A 66 -0.80 -9.09 -17.99
N GLY A 67 -1.02 -10.38 -18.24
CA GLY A 67 -0.02 -11.28 -18.82
C GLY A 67 0.75 -12.10 -17.79
N SER A 68 1.87 -12.66 -18.22
CA SER A 68 2.78 -13.42 -17.36
C SER A 68 3.64 -12.47 -16.54
N LYS A 69 3.79 -12.75 -15.25
CA LYS A 69 4.45 -11.86 -14.29
C LYS A 69 5.28 -12.62 -13.28
N MET A 70 6.30 -11.94 -12.77
CA MET A 70 7.12 -12.44 -11.67
C MET A 70 6.36 -12.29 -10.35
N SER A 71 6.50 -13.29 -9.49
CA SER A 71 5.88 -13.34 -8.17
C SER A 71 6.92 -13.88 -7.19
N GLU A 72 7.32 -13.03 -6.25
CA GLU A 72 8.23 -13.42 -5.17
C GLU A 72 7.40 -13.79 -3.96
N TYR A 73 7.66 -14.95 -3.38
CA TYR A 73 6.89 -15.47 -2.27
C TYR A 73 7.72 -16.20 -1.21
N TRP A 74 7.20 -16.15 0.00
CA TRP A 74 7.71 -16.80 1.19
C TRP A 74 6.57 -17.57 1.84
N THR A 75 6.84 -18.79 2.28
CA THR A 75 5.84 -19.61 2.96
C THR A 75 6.47 -20.34 4.14
N VAL A 76 5.69 -20.43 5.22
CA VAL A 76 5.99 -21.27 6.37
C VAL A 76 4.80 -22.19 6.61
N GLY A 77 5.08 -23.48 6.80
CA GLY A 77 4.07 -24.45 7.23
C GLY A 77 3.78 -24.27 8.72
N LEU A 78 2.50 -24.37 9.07
CA LEU A 78 2.03 -24.24 10.44
C LEU A 78 1.31 -25.52 10.86
N ASP A 79 1.41 -25.89 12.13
CA ASP A 79 0.46 -26.82 12.72
C ASP A 79 -0.89 -26.14 13.02
N SER A 80 -1.89 -26.92 13.44
CA SER A 80 -3.25 -26.41 13.70
C SER A 80 -3.29 -25.37 14.83
N ALA A 81 -2.53 -25.56 15.91
CA ALA A 81 -2.51 -24.63 17.03
C ALA A 81 -1.83 -23.30 16.63
N GLN A 82 -0.70 -23.39 15.94
CA GLN A 82 0.01 -22.24 15.36
C GLN A 82 -0.88 -21.48 14.38
N ALA A 83 -1.62 -22.19 13.52
CA ALA A 83 -2.52 -21.55 12.55
C ALA A 83 -3.66 -20.79 13.22
N MET A 84 -4.26 -21.36 14.27
CA MET A 84 -5.33 -20.68 15.01
C MET A 84 -4.81 -19.45 15.76
N THR A 85 -3.68 -19.56 16.45
CA THR A 85 -3.03 -18.43 17.10
C THR A 85 -2.68 -17.33 16.09
N MET A 86 -2.09 -17.71 14.95
CA MET A 86 -1.69 -16.76 13.91
C MET A 86 -2.90 -16.06 13.27
N LYS A 87 -4.02 -16.75 13.08
CA LYS A 87 -5.26 -16.12 12.61
C LYS A 87 -5.76 -15.03 13.55
N ILE A 88 -5.76 -15.29 14.85
CA ILE A 88 -6.20 -14.31 15.86
C ILE A 88 -5.22 -13.15 15.88
N MET A 89 -3.92 -13.43 16.05
CA MET A 89 -2.90 -12.38 16.13
C MET A 89 -2.82 -11.51 14.89
N LEU A 90 -2.83 -12.09 13.69
CA LEU A 90 -2.81 -11.31 12.45
C LEU A 90 -4.15 -10.63 12.19
N GLY A 91 -5.27 -11.26 12.54
CA GLY A 91 -6.59 -10.65 12.46
C GLY A 91 -6.69 -9.39 13.32
N ASP A 92 -6.17 -9.44 14.55
CA ASP A 92 -6.18 -8.31 15.49
C ASP A 92 -5.14 -7.24 15.11
N ALA A 93 -3.94 -7.65 14.68
CA ALA A 93 -2.85 -6.72 14.38
C ALA A 93 -2.99 -6.03 13.02
N LEU A 94 -3.51 -6.73 12.02
CA LEU A 94 -3.55 -6.26 10.63
C LEU A 94 -4.98 -6.09 10.11
N GLY A 95 -5.98 -6.66 10.77
CA GLY A 95 -7.34 -6.73 10.24
C GLY A 95 -7.48 -7.80 9.16
N ASN A 96 -8.64 -8.45 9.13
CA ASN A 96 -9.01 -9.38 8.08
C ASN A 96 -9.48 -8.62 6.83
N LEU A 97 -8.79 -8.81 5.71
CA LEU A 97 -9.14 -8.18 4.44
C LEU A 97 -10.30 -8.91 3.76
N ILE A 98 -10.10 -10.20 3.46
CA ILE A 98 -11.12 -11.04 2.82
C ILE A 98 -10.77 -12.52 2.97
N GLN A 99 -11.78 -13.38 2.96
CA GLN A 99 -11.59 -14.81 2.87
C GLN A 99 -11.94 -15.31 1.46
N VAL A 100 -11.02 -16.02 0.83
CA VAL A 100 -11.21 -16.65 -0.47
C VAL A 100 -11.31 -18.16 -0.28
N LYS A 101 -12.48 -18.72 -0.60
CA LYS A 101 -12.72 -20.17 -0.60
C LYS A 101 -12.70 -20.68 -2.02
N LYS A 102 -11.96 -21.76 -2.29
CA LYS A 102 -11.88 -22.34 -3.63
C LYS A 102 -11.66 -23.84 -3.63
N LYS A 103 -12.11 -24.47 -4.71
CA LYS A 103 -11.83 -25.87 -5.04
C LYS A 103 -10.81 -25.90 -6.17
N ARG A 104 -9.62 -26.42 -5.88
CA ARG A 104 -8.48 -26.49 -6.81
C ARG A 104 -8.28 -27.92 -7.30
N LYS A 105 -8.10 -28.08 -8.61
CA LYS A 105 -7.48 -29.27 -9.20
C LYS A 105 -6.04 -28.89 -9.55
N LEU A 106 -5.06 -29.56 -8.95
CA LEU A 106 -3.65 -29.31 -9.21
C LEU A 106 -3.10 -30.36 -10.17
N TRP A 107 -2.43 -29.87 -11.20
CA TRP A 107 -1.63 -30.68 -12.12
C TRP A 107 -0.19 -30.16 -12.12
N MET A 108 0.75 -31.06 -12.41
CA MET A 108 2.17 -30.75 -12.56
C MET A 108 2.61 -31.14 -13.98
N TYR A 109 3.20 -30.20 -14.70
CA TYR A 109 3.90 -30.46 -15.95
C TYR A 109 5.31 -29.91 -15.80
N GLU A 110 6.31 -30.80 -15.80
CA GLU A 110 7.70 -30.44 -15.50
C GLU A 110 7.79 -29.60 -14.20
N ASN A 111 8.27 -28.35 -14.26
CA ASN A 111 8.35 -27.45 -13.09
C ASN A 111 7.22 -26.41 -13.02
N THR A 112 6.17 -26.60 -13.83
CA THR A 112 4.99 -25.76 -13.83
C THR A 112 3.82 -26.40 -13.09
N ARG A 113 3.36 -25.71 -12.04
CA ARG A 113 2.10 -26.00 -11.36
C ARG A 113 0.94 -25.40 -12.15
N ILE A 114 -0.08 -26.21 -12.38
CA ILE A 114 -1.25 -25.85 -13.18
C ILE A 114 -2.48 -26.01 -12.29
N HIS A 115 -3.04 -24.87 -11.91
CA HIS A 115 -4.20 -24.76 -11.04
C HIS A 115 -5.46 -24.58 -11.89
N ILE A 116 -6.45 -25.45 -11.70
CA ILE A 116 -7.81 -25.25 -12.21
C ILE A 116 -8.72 -25.01 -11.03
N ASP A 117 -9.14 -23.76 -10.86
CA ASP A 117 -9.81 -23.26 -9.67
C ASP A 117 -11.29 -22.95 -9.93
N HIS A 118 -12.13 -23.30 -8.97
CA HIS A 118 -13.49 -22.77 -8.82
C HIS A 118 -13.51 -21.97 -7.53
N VAL A 119 -13.79 -20.67 -7.62
CA VAL A 119 -13.71 -19.74 -6.50
C VAL A 119 -15.13 -19.33 -6.10
N GLU A 120 -15.44 -19.46 -4.81
CA GLU A 120 -16.74 -19.04 -4.28
C GLU A 120 -16.93 -17.52 -4.45
N GLY A 121 -18.08 -17.11 -4.97
CA GLY A 121 -18.38 -15.70 -5.29
C GLY A 121 -17.89 -15.23 -6.68
N LEU A 122 -17.04 -15.98 -7.38
CA LEU A 122 -16.63 -15.66 -8.75
C LEU A 122 -17.26 -16.63 -9.75
N HIS A 123 -17.99 -16.11 -10.73
CA HIS A 123 -18.56 -16.94 -11.78
C HIS A 123 -17.50 -17.42 -12.78
N GLY A 124 -17.44 -18.72 -13.02
CA GLY A 124 -16.61 -19.36 -14.04
C GLY A 124 -15.53 -20.26 -13.47
N VAL A 125 -14.66 -20.75 -14.36
CA VAL A 125 -13.49 -21.57 -14.00
C VAL A 125 -12.24 -20.74 -14.26
N PHE A 126 -11.25 -20.83 -13.40
CA PHE A 126 -10.01 -20.09 -13.55
C PHE A 126 -8.83 -21.03 -13.73
N LEU A 127 -7.89 -20.64 -14.58
CA LEU A 127 -6.63 -21.34 -14.75
C LEU A 127 -5.50 -20.43 -14.32
N GLU A 128 -4.62 -20.96 -13.48
CA GLU A 128 -3.40 -20.30 -13.03
C GLU A 128 -2.20 -21.22 -13.28
N LEU A 129 -1.21 -20.69 -13.99
CA LEU A 129 0.08 -21.31 -14.21
C LEU A 129 1.09 -20.69 -13.25
N GLU A 130 1.92 -21.50 -12.61
CA GLU A 130 3.02 -21.07 -11.75
C GLU A 130 4.28 -21.92 -12.06
N SER A 131 5.17 -21.36 -12.89
CA SER A 131 6.44 -21.99 -13.27
C SER A 131 7.54 -21.57 -12.31
N ALA A 132 8.15 -22.54 -11.62
CA ALA A 132 9.17 -22.27 -10.61
C ALA A 132 10.48 -21.80 -11.25
N VAL A 133 10.97 -20.62 -10.82
CA VAL A 133 12.21 -20.04 -11.35
C VAL A 133 13.42 -20.53 -10.58
N ASP A 134 13.30 -20.73 -9.27
CA ASP A 134 14.45 -21.06 -8.43
C ASP A 134 15.04 -22.45 -8.75
N GLU A 135 14.26 -23.34 -9.37
CA GLU A 135 14.66 -24.72 -9.65
C GLU A 135 15.48 -24.87 -10.95
N ILE A 136 15.16 -24.09 -11.98
CA ILE A 136 15.75 -24.22 -13.33
C ILE A 136 16.34 -22.92 -13.89
N GLY A 137 16.26 -21.82 -13.13
CA GLY A 137 16.67 -20.50 -13.58
C GLY A 137 15.62 -19.80 -14.44
N GLN A 138 15.77 -18.49 -14.57
CA GLN A 138 14.74 -17.63 -15.16
C GLN A 138 14.49 -17.88 -16.65
N GLU A 139 15.54 -18.17 -17.42
CA GLU A 139 15.42 -18.39 -18.86
C GLU A 139 14.68 -19.68 -19.19
N ALA A 140 15.09 -20.80 -18.58
CA ALA A 140 14.41 -22.08 -18.74
C ALA A 140 12.97 -22.03 -18.22
N ALA A 141 12.72 -21.37 -17.08
CA ALA A 141 11.37 -21.20 -16.57
C ALA A 141 10.47 -20.36 -17.51
N LYS A 142 11.02 -19.33 -18.19
CA LYS A 142 10.27 -18.56 -19.20
C LYS A 142 9.94 -19.42 -20.42
N GLU A 143 10.89 -20.24 -20.87
CA GLU A 143 10.68 -21.14 -22.00
C GLU A 143 9.59 -22.17 -21.68
N GLU A 144 9.71 -22.89 -20.56
CA GLU A 144 8.70 -23.86 -20.11
C GLU A 144 7.32 -23.20 -19.94
N HIS A 145 7.27 -22.00 -19.36
CA HIS A 145 6.04 -21.23 -19.20
C HIS A 145 5.40 -20.86 -20.56
N GLY A 146 6.21 -20.51 -21.56
CA GLY A 146 5.74 -20.26 -22.93
C GLY A 146 5.26 -21.54 -23.62
N GLN A 147 5.99 -22.65 -23.45
CA GLN A 147 5.64 -23.95 -24.00
C GLN A 147 4.29 -24.43 -23.49
N ILE A 148 4.04 -24.38 -22.17
CA ILE A 148 2.75 -24.82 -21.61
C ILE A 148 1.59 -23.92 -22.05
N ILE A 149 1.81 -22.60 -22.21
CA ILE A 149 0.80 -21.68 -22.77
C ILE A 149 0.40 -22.12 -24.19
N ASN A 150 1.38 -22.49 -25.01
CA ASN A 150 1.16 -22.95 -26.38
C ASN A 150 0.46 -24.31 -26.41
N LEU A 151 0.94 -25.28 -25.61
CA LEU A 151 0.37 -26.63 -25.53
C LEU A 151 -1.10 -26.59 -25.10
N LEU A 152 -1.45 -25.75 -24.12
CA LEU A 152 -2.82 -25.59 -23.65
C LEU A 152 -3.69 -24.72 -24.58
N GLU A 153 -3.09 -24.11 -25.61
CA GLU A 153 -3.74 -23.19 -26.55
C GLU A 153 -4.43 -22.00 -25.83
N ILE A 154 -3.79 -21.48 -24.79
CA ILE A 154 -4.36 -20.42 -23.95
C ILE A 154 -3.81 -19.01 -24.25
N GLY A 155 -2.99 -18.87 -25.28
CA GLY A 155 -2.39 -17.59 -25.68
C GLY A 155 -3.42 -16.53 -26.08
N SER A 156 -4.58 -16.95 -26.64
CA SER A 156 -5.67 -16.07 -27.06
C SER A 156 -6.59 -15.62 -25.90
N TYR A 157 -6.48 -16.23 -24.72
CA TYR A 157 -7.30 -15.85 -23.57
C TYR A 157 -6.78 -14.57 -22.94
N ILE A 158 -7.71 -13.68 -22.60
CA ILE A 158 -7.41 -12.42 -21.91
C ILE A 158 -6.84 -12.73 -20.51
N PRO A 159 -5.59 -12.36 -20.22
CA PRO A 159 -5.00 -12.61 -18.91
C PRO A 159 -5.54 -11.65 -17.85
N LEU A 160 -5.79 -12.20 -16.67
CA LEU A 160 -6.31 -11.49 -15.51
C LEU A 160 -5.14 -10.85 -14.71
N PRO A 161 -5.15 -9.52 -14.52
CA PRO A 161 -4.09 -8.84 -13.79
C PRO A 161 -4.17 -9.09 -12.28
N MET A 162 -5.39 -9.27 -11.75
CA MET A 162 -5.71 -9.29 -10.33
C MET A 162 -5.59 -10.67 -9.67
N SER A 163 -5.53 -10.70 -8.33
CA SER A 163 -5.72 -11.90 -7.53
C SER A 163 -7.21 -12.20 -7.29
N TYR A 164 -7.55 -13.38 -6.77
CA TYR A 164 -8.94 -13.70 -6.41
C TYR A 164 -9.47 -12.82 -5.28
N ALA A 165 -8.61 -12.42 -4.34
CA ALA A 165 -8.97 -11.47 -3.28
C ALA A 165 -9.35 -10.11 -3.88
N ASP A 166 -8.51 -9.57 -4.76
CA ASP A 166 -8.77 -8.28 -5.44
C ASP A 166 -10.10 -8.32 -6.22
N MET A 167 -10.36 -9.40 -6.98
CA MET A 167 -11.61 -9.54 -7.75
C MET A 167 -12.86 -9.62 -6.87
N LEU A 168 -12.78 -10.32 -5.73
CA LEU A 168 -13.91 -10.41 -4.80
C LEU A 168 -14.15 -9.11 -4.03
N LEU A 169 -13.10 -8.37 -3.70
CA LEU A 169 -13.22 -7.03 -3.10
C LEU A 169 -13.90 -6.06 -4.05
N GLU A 170 -13.53 -6.09 -5.34
CA GLU A 170 -14.15 -5.25 -6.35
C GLU A 170 -15.65 -5.58 -6.53
N LEU A 171 -16.01 -6.87 -6.55
CA LEU A 171 -17.42 -7.28 -6.60
C LEU A 171 -18.21 -6.77 -5.40
N LYS A 172 -17.68 -6.93 -4.18
CA LYS A 172 -18.33 -6.42 -2.97
C LYS A 172 -18.52 -4.91 -3.00
N ARG A 173 -17.56 -4.18 -3.57
CA ARG A 173 -17.64 -2.73 -3.74
C ARG A 173 -18.77 -2.35 -4.71
N VAL A 174 -18.83 -2.98 -5.88
CA VAL A 174 -19.90 -2.75 -6.86
C VAL A 174 -21.28 -3.10 -6.30
N GLU A 175 -21.39 -4.18 -5.52
CA GLU A 175 -22.63 -4.57 -4.83
C GLU A 175 -23.05 -3.52 -3.77
N ALA A 176 -22.10 -2.95 -3.02
CA ALA A 176 -22.39 -1.90 -2.04
C ALA A 176 -22.83 -0.58 -2.70
N GLU A 177 -22.24 -0.23 -3.85
CA GLU A 177 -22.55 1.00 -4.61
C GLU A 177 -23.88 0.92 -5.39
N SER A 178 -24.42 -0.29 -5.61
CA SER A 178 -25.66 -0.52 -6.37
C SER A 178 -26.94 -0.59 -5.52
N ILE A 179 -26.84 -0.37 -4.21
CA ILE A 179 -28.00 -0.25 -3.32
C ILE A 179 -28.53 1.20 -3.36
N PRO A 180 -29.76 1.46 -3.85
CA PRO A 180 -30.32 2.81 -3.83
C PRO A 180 -30.62 3.25 -2.39
N ALA A 181 -30.28 4.50 -2.05
CA ALA A 181 -30.62 5.12 -0.79
C ALA A 181 -32.14 5.09 -0.58
N ARG A 182 -32.62 4.34 0.41
CA ARG A 182 -34.02 4.36 0.83
C ARG A 182 -34.28 5.64 1.64
N SER A 183 -35.17 6.47 1.13
CA SER A 183 -35.79 7.61 1.80
C SER A 183 -36.69 7.16 2.97
N ASP A 184 -36.56 7.86 4.09
CA ASP A 184 -37.51 8.14 5.19
C ASP A 184 -38.72 7.21 5.42
N ASP A 185 -38.85 6.61 6.61
CA ASP A 185 -39.94 6.91 7.57
C ASP A 185 -39.77 6.16 8.92
N LYS A 186 -40.47 6.70 9.92
CA LYS A 186 -40.44 6.58 11.38
C LYS A 186 -40.64 5.18 12.00
N GLY A 187 -39.87 4.96 13.06
CA GLY A 187 -40.33 4.44 14.36
C GLY A 187 -40.88 3.00 14.45
N MET A 188 -40.05 2.06 14.92
CA MET A 188 -40.40 1.14 16.03
C MET A 188 -39.24 0.20 16.40
N LYS A 189 -38.99 0.15 17.72
CA LYS A 189 -38.41 -0.89 18.59
C LYS A 189 -37.38 -1.88 18.01
N LYS A 190 -36.16 -1.76 18.55
CA LYS A 190 -35.10 -2.77 18.62
C LYS A 190 -35.62 -4.12 19.15
N PRO A 191 -35.21 -5.26 18.55
CA PRO A 191 -34.90 -6.45 19.31
C PRO A 191 -33.38 -6.67 19.35
N LEU A 192 -32.89 -7.03 20.54
CA LEU A 192 -31.59 -7.62 20.77
C LEU A 192 -31.53 -9.00 20.08
N ASN A 193 -30.45 -9.26 19.37
CA ASN A 193 -29.70 -10.52 19.45
C ASN A 193 -28.31 -10.33 18.85
N ASP A 194 -27.32 -10.85 19.56
CA ASP A 194 -25.90 -10.66 19.39
C ASP A 194 -25.37 -11.27 18.08
N GLU A 195 -24.96 -10.40 17.15
CA GLU A 195 -23.91 -10.71 16.18
C GLU A 195 -22.71 -9.83 16.53
N PRO A 196 -21.47 -10.36 16.62
CA PRO A 196 -20.31 -9.52 16.75
C PRO A 196 -20.23 -8.70 15.46
N ALA A 197 -20.47 -7.39 15.59
CA ALA A 197 -20.27 -6.44 14.52
C ALA A 197 -18.91 -6.72 13.89
N ALA A 198 -18.91 -6.91 12.57
CA ALA A 198 -17.68 -6.92 11.78
C ALA A 198 -16.79 -5.77 12.25
N PRO A 199 -15.47 -5.99 12.41
CA PRO A 199 -14.58 -4.97 12.96
C PRO A 199 -14.79 -3.70 12.16
N HIS A 200 -15.38 -2.72 12.83
CA HIS A 200 -15.55 -1.38 12.33
C HIS A 200 -14.16 -0.91 11.91
N LEU A 201 -14.04 -0.45 10.68
CA LEU A 201 -12.85 0.25 10.19
C LEU A 201 -12.60 1.45 11.10
N ALA A 202 -11.84 1.25 12.17
CA ALA A 202 -11.26 2.33 12.92
C ALA A 202 -10.09 2.86 12.09
N GLY A 203 -10.21 4.08 11.56
CA GLY A 203 -9.05 4.84 11.10
C GLY A 203 -8.98 5.26 9.64
N HIS A 204 -10.11 5.54 8.96
CA HIS A 204 -10.10 6.61 7.97
C HIS A 204 -11.10 7.69 8.43
N PRO A 205 -10.77 8.96 8.17
CA PRO A 205 -11.07 10.10 9.05
C PRO A 205 -12.56 10.40 9.12
N ASN A 206 -12.93 11.27 10.05
CA ASN A 206 -14.16 12.04 9.91
C ASN A 206 -14.11 12.78 8.56
N SER A 207 -14.69 12.18 7.51
CA SER A 207 -14.46 12.56 6.11
C SER A 207 -14.78 14.04 5.84
N GLU A 208 -15.63 14.63 6.68
CA GLU A 208 -15.93 16.05 6.69
C GLU A 208 -14.74 16.93 7.11
N LYS A 209 -14.03 16.60 8.21
CA LYS A 209 -12.89 17.39 8.70
C LYS A 209 -11.71 17.38 7.74
N ILE A 210 -11.42 16.22 7.15
CA ILE A 210 -10.39 16.15 6.11
C ILE A 210 -10.81 16.98 4.90
N MET A 211 -12.05 16.85 4.42
CA MET A 211 -12.52 17.67 3.31
C MET A 211 -12.51 19.17 3.62
N GLU A 212 -12.76 19.55 4.87
CA GLU A 212 -12.61 20.92 5.36
C GLU A 212 -11.16 21.39 5.33
N ALA A 213 -10.22 20.60 5.85
CA ALA A 213 -8.78 20.90 5.79
C ALA A 213 -8.28 21.00 4.33
N TYR A 214 -8.77 20.13 3.45
CA TYR A 214 -8.51 20.20 2.00
C TYR A 214 -8.95 21.55 1.41
N ARG A 215 -10.17 22.00 1.71
CA ARG A 215 -10.69 23.29 1.23
C ARG A 215 -9.92 24.45 1.83
N PHE A 216 -9.62 24.39 3.12
CA PHE A 216 -8.88 25.41 3.84
C PHE A 216 -7.48 25.60 3.25
N ALA A 217 -6.71 24.52 3.10
CA ALA A 217 -5.38 24.56 2.50
C ALA A 217 -5.43 25.05 1.04
N ALA A 218 -6.41 24.60 0.25
CA ALA A 218 -6.56 25.03 -1.14
C ALA A 218 -6.89 26.52 -1.27
N GLN A 219 -7.69 27.07 -0.36
CA GLN A 219 -7.98 28.50 -0.29
C GLN A 219 -6.75 29.30 0.16
N ALA A 220 -6.05 28.84 1.20
CA ALA A 220 -4.86 29.52 1.73
C ALA A 220 -3.73 29.61 0.69
N HIS A 221 -3.50 28.54 -0.07
CA HIS A 221 -2.49 28.49 -1.13
C HIS A 221 -3.01 28.92 -2.51
N ALA A 222 -4.20 29.52 -2.61
CA ALA A 222 -4.79 29.91 -3.89
C ALA A 222 -3.86 30.88 -4.65
N GLY A 223 -3.57 30.55 -5.93
CA GLY A 223 -2.68 31.35 -6.78
C GLY A 223 -1.18 31.09 -6.57
N GLN A 224 -0.78 30.29 -5.58
CA GLN A 224 0.61 29.91 -5.36
C GLN A 224 1.03 28.76 -6.29
N VAL A 225 2.27 28.81 -6.79
CA VAL A 225 2.89 27.76 -7.60
C VAL A 225 4.18 27.26 -6.95
N ARG A 226 4.51 25.99 -7.14
CA ARG A 226 5.78 25.41 -6.64
C ARG A 226 6.97 26.12 -7.28
N LYS A 227 7.99 26.36 -6.47
CA LYS A 227 9.18 27.13 -6.84
C LYS A 227 9.85 26.58 -8.11
N GLY A 228 9.90 27.41 -9.16
CA GLY A 228 10.53 27.05 -10.43
C GLY A 228 9.68 26.13 -11.33
N THR A 229 8.37 26.03 -11.09
CA THR A 229 7.41 25.26 -11.91
C THR A 229 6.10 26.05 -12.13
N THR A 230 5.19 25.48 -12.93
CA THR A 230 3.81 25.97 -13.10
C THR A 230 2.79 25.15 -12.30
N ILE A 231 3.25 24.24 -11.44
CA ILE A 231 2.39 23.31 -10.70
C ILE A 231 1.80 24.05 -9.48
N PRO A 232 0.47 23.97 -9.25
CA PRO A 232 -0.15 24.57 -8.06
C PRO A 232 0.48 24.05 -6.75
N TYR A 233 0.76 24.95 -5.82
CA TYR A 233 1.45 24.62 -4.56
C TYR A 233 0.69 23.56 -3.75
N ILE A 234 -0.64 23.66 -3.75
CA ILE A 234 -1.56 22.77 -3.04
C ILE A 234 -1.35 21.27 -3.35
N THR A 235 -0.72 20.94 -4.48
CA THR A 235 -0.38 19.55 -4.80
C THR A 235 0.58 18.92 -3.79
N HIS A 236 1.44 19.70 -3.13
CA HIS A 236 2.37 19.19 -2.13
C HIS A 236 1.68 18.79 -0.82
N PRO A 237 0.92 19.67 -0.11
CA PRO A 237 0.18 19.26 1.08
C PRO A 237 -0.71 18.04 0.85
N PHE A 238 -1.29 17.90 -0.35
CA PHE A 238 -2.10 16.72 -0.71
C PHE A 238 -1.27 15.44 -0.82
N ARG A 239 -0.07 15.51 -1.41
CA ARG A 239 0.84 14.35 -1.47
C ARG A 239 1.36 13.98 -0.09
N VAL A 240 1.68 14.96 0.76
CA VAL A 240 2.09 14.73 2.16
C VAL A 240 0.99 14.02 2.94
N ALA A 241 -0.24 14.52 2.86
CA ALA A 241 -1.40 13.87 3.50
C ALA A 241 -1.63 12.45 2.97
N LYS A 242 -1.47 12.23 1.66
CA LYS A 242 -1.54 10.90 1.05
C LYS A 242 -0.47 9.95 1.59
N ILE A 243 0.77 10.42 1.75
CA ILE A 243 1.84 9.62 2.35
C ILE A 243 1.43 9.21 3.78
N LEU A 244 0.93 10.17 4.58
CA LEU A 244 0.54 9.98 5.98
C LEU A 244 -0.67 9.05 6.15
N ILE A 245 -1.63 9.08 5.23
CA ILE A 245 -2.79 8.17 5.20
C ILE A 245 -2.36 6.69 5.24
N ASP A 246 -1.25 6.36 4.58
CA ASP A 246 -0.74 4.99 4.54
C ASP A 246 0.16 4.66 5.75
N GLN A 247 0.31 5.58 6.72
CA GLN A 247 1.15 5.43 7.90
C GLN A 247 0.33 5.22 9.18
N PRO A 248 0.89 4.52 10.19
CA PRO A 248 0.25 4.36 11.50
C PRO A 248 0.37 5.65 12.33
N CYS A 249 -0.29 6.72 11.90
CA CYS A 249 -0.36 8.03 12.55
C CYS A 249 -1.81 8.40 12.93
N SER A 250 -1.97 9.45 13.74
CA SER A 250 -3.29 9.96 14.14
C SER A 250 -4.01 10.69 12.98
N GLU A 251 -5.32 10.87 13.10
CA GLU A 251 -6.08 11.71 12.16
C GLU A 251 -5.58 13.15 12.20
N GLU A 252 -5.20 13.62 13.39
CA GLU A 252 -4.61 14.93 13.65
C GLU A 252 -3.29 15.12 12.88
N ALA A 253 -2.47 14.06 12.76
CA ALA A 253 -1.27 14.10 11.93
C ALA A 253 -1.58 14.27 10.44
N ILE A 254 -2.63 13.61 9.93
CA ILE A 254 -3.05 13.74 8.53
C ILE A 254 -3.57 15.15 8.26
N LEU A 255 -4.41 15.69 9.17
CA LEU A 255 -4.89 17.06 9.12
C LEU A 255 -3.73 18.07 9.19
N ALA A 256 -2.78 17.85 10.09
CA ALA A 256 -1.59 18.69 10.19
C ALA A 256 -0.73 18.60 8.93
N GLY A 257 -0.60 17.42 8.30
CA GLY A 257 0.08 17.26 7.02
C GLY A 257 -0.55 18.07 5.88
N LEU A 258 -1.89 18.20 5.84
CA LEU A 258 -2.59 19.08 4.89
C LEU A 258 -2.35 20.57 5.17
N LEU A 259 -2.09 20.93 6.42
CA LEU A 259 -2.04 22.31 6.90
C LEU A 259 -0.62 22.82 7.19
N HIS A 260 0.40 21.97 7.17
CA HIS A 260 1.73 22.28 7.71
C HIS A 260 2.37 23.55 7.11
N ASP A 261 2.21 23.75 5.80
CA ASP A 261 2.74 24.93 5.10
C ASP A 261 1.82 26.15 5.15
N THR A 262 0.59 26.02 5.67
CA THR A 262 -0.35 27.15 5.66
C THR A 262 0.12 28.29 6.56
N VAL A 263 0.64 27.98 7.76
CA VAL A 263 1.19 29.00 8.68
C VAL A 263 2.50 29.56 8.16
N GLU A 264 3.32 28.73 7.51
CA GLU A 264 4.61 29.16 6.99
C GLU A 264 4.50 30.06 5.75
N ASP A 265 3.68 29.69 4.78
CA ASP A 265 3.73 30.23 3.42
C ASP A 265 2.48 31.02 3.04
N THR A 266 1.54 31.22 3.97
CA THR A 266 0.32 32.01 3.76
C THR A 266 0.11 33.02 4.88
N ALA A 267 -1.04 33.71 4.88
CA ALA A 267 -1.43 34.66 5.92
C ALA A 267 -2.16 34.01 7.11
N VAL A 268 -2.34 32.68 7.10
CA VAL A 268 -3.05 31.93 8.15
C VAL A 268 -2.31 32.00 9.48
N ASP A 269 -3.00 32.41 10.55
CA ASP A 269 -2.50 32.35 11.94
C ASP A 269 -2.75 30.94 12.52
N ILE A 270 -1.82 30.43 13.32
CA ILE A 270 -1.97 29.16 14.06
C ILE A 270 -3.24 29.14 14.94
N LYS A 271 -3.73 30.31 15.38
CA LYS A 271 -5.00 30.46 16.10
C LYS A 271 -6.22 30.07 15.25
N GLU A 272 -6.18 30.31 13.94
CA GLU A 272 -7.25 29.90 13.02
C GLU A 272 -7.28 28.38 12.90
N ILE A 273 -6.10 27.75 12.77
CA ILE A 273 -5.98 26.28 12.74
C ILE A 273 -6.52 25.68 14.04
N ARG A 274 -6.15 26.25 15.19
CA ARG A 274 -6.63 25.83 16.51
C ARG A 274 -8.16 25.93 16.62
N ALA A 275 -8.76 27.00 16.10
CA ALA A 275 -10.19 27.21 16.15
C ALA A 275 -10.97 26.25 15.23
N SER A 276 -10.46 25.97 14.03
CA SER A 276 -11.13 25.12 13.04
C SER A 276 -10.87 23.62 13.24
N PHE A 277 -9.66 23.24 13.63
CA PHE A 277 -9.22 21.83 13.63
C PHE A 277 -8.84 21.30 15.01
N GLY A 278 -8.72 22.16 16.03
CA GLY A 278 -8.45 21.80 17.42
C GLY A 278 -6.99 21.97 17.84
N GLU A 279 -6.74 21.84 19.16
CA GLU A 279 -5.42 22.08 19.76
C GLU A 279 -4.36 21.09 19.25
N GLU A 280 -4.70 19.82 19.12
CA GLU A 280 -3.74 18.78 18.75
C GLU A 280 -3.19 19.00 17.33
N VAL A 281 -4.06 19.34 16.37
CA VAL A 281 -3.66 19.68 14.99
C VAL A 281 -2.78 20.93 15.00
N ALA A 282 -3.18 21.98 15.72
CA ALA A 282 -2.40 23.21 15.82
C ALA A 282 -1.02 22.94 16.45
N ALA A 283 -0.93 22.15 17.51
CA ALA A 283 0.33 21.80 18.14
C ALA A 283 1.28 21.03 17.19
N ILE A 284 0.75 20.12 16.36
CA ILE A 284 1.55 19.42 15.36
C ILE A 284 2.02 20.40 14.27
N VAL A 285 1.14 21.24 13.73
CA VAL A 285 1.48 22.24 12.70
C VAL A 285 2.55 23.21 13.22
N GLU A 286 2.39 23.74 14.42
CA GLU A 286 3.36 24.64 15.05
C GLU A 286 4.72 23.94 15.26
N SER A 287 4.71 22.68 15.69
CA SER A 287 5.91 21.87 15.90
C SER A 287 6.70 21.60 14.61
N VAL A 288 6.03 21.48 13.46
CA VAL A 288 6.69 21.28 12.17
C VAL A 288 6.94 22.58 11.41
N SER A 289 6.48 23.72 11.95
CA SER A 289 6.71 25.05 11.39
C SER A 289 8.02 25.67 11.91
N GLU A 290 8.71 26.43 11.07
CA GLU A 290 9.91 27.16 11.48
C GLU A 290 9.58 28.42 12.30
N PRO A 291 10.16 28.61 13.49
CA PRO A 291 9.72 29.63 14.45
C PRO A 291 10.11 31.08 14.09
N ASP A 292 11.12 31.28 13.23
CA ASP A 292 11.56 32.61 12.80
C ASP A 292 12.26 32.55 11.44
N LYS A 293 11.64 33.11 10.39
CA LYS A 293 12.23 33.16 9.03
C LYS A 293 13.34 34.21 8.87
N SER A 294 13.56 35.08 9.86
CA SER A 294 14.62 36.11 9.86
C SER A 294 16.00 35.57 10.22
N ALA A 295 16.05 34.44 10.95
CA ALA A 295 17.30 33.77 11.30
C ALA A 295 18.00 33.13 10.08
N PRO A 296 19.34 32.97 10.12
CA PRO A 296 20.09 32.27 9.09
C PRO A 296 19.54 30.87 8.80
N TRP A 297 19.53 30.47 7.53
CA TRP A 297 18.97 29.20 7.08
C TRP A 297 19.54 28.01 7.85
N GLU A 298 20.85 28.00 8.07
CA GLU A 298 21.57 26.96 8.80
C GLU A 298 21.08 26.81 10.25
N GLU A 299 20.90 27.93 10.97
CA GLU A 299 20.40 27.94 12.36
C GLU A 299 18.96 27.44 12.43
N ARG A 300 18.12 27.83 11.48
CA ARG A 300 16.73 27.35 11.40
C ARG A 300 16.68 25.84 11.18
N LYS A 301 17.51 25.31 10.27
CA LYS A 301 17.57 23.89 9.99
C LYS A 301 18.13 23.08 11.16
N GLU A 302 19.13 23.61 11.86
CA GLU A 302 19.66 23.01 13.08
C GLU A 302 18.62 23.00 14.20
N HIS A 303 17.85 24.08 14.36
CA HIS A 303 16.71 24.12 15.28
C HIS A 303 15.69 23.02 14.95
N THR A 304 15.27 22.88 13.70
CA THR A 304 14.35 21.80 13.29
C THR A 304 14.91 20.42 13.61
N ILE A 305 16.19 20.15 13.31
CA ILE A 305 16.84 18.86 13.60
C ILE A 305 16.79 18.56 15.10
N ASN A 306 17.17 19.52 15.95
CA ASN A 306 17.21 19.34 17.40
C ASN A 306 15.82 19.23 18.02
N HIS A 307 14.86 20.01 17.52
CA HIS A 307 13.47 19.96 17.96
C HIS A 307 12.83 18.59 17.70
N LEU A 308 13.04 18.03 16.51
CA LEU A 308 12.48 16.73 16.13
C LEU A 308 13.06 15.54 16.93
N LEU A 309 14.16 15.71 17.68
CA LEU A 309 14.61 14.69 18.63
C LEU A 309 13.65 14.52 19.82
N ASN A 310 12.89 15.57 20.16
CA ASN A 310 11.99 15.58 21.32
C ASN A 310 10.52 15.83 20.97
N ALA A 311 10.20 16.17 19.71
CA ALA A 311 8.84 16.40 19.23
C ALA A 311 7.93 15.16 19.37
N SER A 312 6.61 15.32 19.27
CA SER A 312 5.66 14.19 19.23
C SER A 312 5.95 13.26 18.03
N MET A 313 5.56 11.98 18.13
CA MET A 313 5.75 11.05 17.01
C MET A 313 4.99 11.53 15.75
N ASP A 314 3.79 12.08 15.91
CA ASP A 314 3.02 12.62 14.79
C ASP A 314 3.74 13.79 14.09
N ALA A 315 4.39 14.69 14.83
CA ALA A 315 5.21 15.74 14.24
C ALA A 315 6.45 15.17 13.49
N VAL A 316 7.06 14.11 14.02
CA VAL A 316 8.16 13.40 13.34
C VAL A 316 7.67 12.77 12.03
N LEU A 317 6.49 12.14 12.02
CA LEU A 317 5.92 11.51 10.83
C LEU A 317 5.53 12.55 9.78
N VAL A 318 4.89 13.65 10.18
CA VAL A 318 4.56 14.77 9.28
C VAL A 318 5.82 15.35 8.65
N SER A 319 6.85 15.61 9.47
CA SER A 319 8.13 16.12 8.95
C SER A 319 8.80 15.13 8.00
N CYS A 320 8.80 13.83 8.31
CA CYS A 320 9.36 12.80 7.44
C CYS A 320 8.61 12.71 6.10
N ALA A 321 7.27 12.77 6.12
CA ALA A 321 6.44 12.74 4.93
C ALA A 321 6.64 13.97 4.03
N ASP A 322 6.70 15.17 4.60
CA ASP A 322 7.03 16.40 3.88
C ASP A 322 8.41 16.30 3.20
N LYS A 323 9.44 15.90 3.96
CA LYS A 323 10.79 15.80 3.40
C LYS A 323 10.93 14.66 2.38
N LEU A 324 10.19 13.57 2.52
CA LEU A 324 10.10 12.54 1.49
C LEU A 324 9.49 13.09 0.19
N ASP A 325 8.36 13.81 0.26
CA ASP A 325 7.76 14.40 -0.94
C ASP A 325 8.72 15.36 -1.64
N ASN A 326 9.42 16.19 -0.88
CA ASN A 326 10.44 17.09 -1.42
C ASN A 326 11.62 16.34 -2.08
N LEU A 327 12.10 15.24 -1.47
CA LEU A 327 13.13 14.38 -2.07
C LEU A 327 12.67 13.76 -3.38
N LEU A 328 11.44 13.23 -3.42
CA LEU A 328 10.87 12.63 -4.63
C LEU A 328 10.69 13.67 -5.75
N GLU A 329 10.22 14.87 -5.43
CA GLU A 329 10.09 15.97 -6.38
C GLU A 329 11.46 16.41 -6.93
N MET A 330 12.45 16.58 -6.05
CA MET A 330 13.83 16.89 -6.44
C MET A 330 14.42 15.80 -7.33
N TYR A 331 14.19 14.52 -7.00
CA TYR A 331 14.67 13.40 -7.81
C TYR A 331 14.04 13.40 -9.22
N GLN A 332 12.74 13.62 -9.33
CA GLN A 332 12.09 13.74 -10.65
C GLN A 332 12.63 14.92 -11.45
N ALA A 333 12.89 16.05 -10.81
CA ALA A 333 13.53 17.19 -11.46
C ALA A 333 14.98 16.87 -11.88
N TYR A 334 15.75 16.20 -11.03
CA TYR A 334 17.12 15.77 -11.32
C TYR A 334 17.19 14.86 -12.55
N LYS A 335 16.23 13.94 -12.72
CA LYS A 335 16.16 13.09 -13.93
C LYS A 335 16.01 13.89 -15.23
N ASN A 336 15.44 15.09 -15.16
CA ASN A 336 15.19 15.94 -16.32
C ASN A 336 16.31 16.94 -16.59
N VAL A 337 16.89 17.54 -15.54
CA VAL A 337 17.86 18.65 -15.67
C VAL A 337 19.26 18.35 -15.09
N GLY A 338 19.47 17.18 -14.49
CA GLY A 338 20.74 16.80 -13.87
C GLY A 338 21.20 17.78 -12.79
N GLU A 339 22.50 18.09 -12.79
CA GLU A 339 23.14 19.00 -11.83
C GLU A 339 22.60 20.44 -11.88
N ASP A 340 21.97 20.87 -12.98
CA ASP A 340 21.35 22.19 -13.07
C ASP A 340 20.17 22.37 -12.10
N LEU A 341 19.65 21.27 -11.53
CA LEU A 341 18.67 21.31 -10.44
C LEU A 341 19.12 22.24 -9.30
N TRP A 342 20.41 22.17 -8.93
CA TRP A 342 20.92 22.87 -7.75
C TRP A 342 20.90 24.40 -7.91
N ASN A 343 20.86 24.91 -9.14
CA ASN A 343 20.72 26.34 -9.43
C ASN A 343 19.35 26.89 -9.01
N ARG A 344 18.34 26.04 -8.77
CA ARG A 344 17.01 26.44 -8.27
C ARG A 344 17.00 26.76 -6.77
N PHE A 345 18.06 26.37 -6.05
CA PHE A 345 18.16 26.52 -4.60
C PHE A 345 19.05 27.71 -4.22
N ARG A 346 18.71 28.39 -3.12
CA ARG A 346 19.55 29.47 -2.55
C ARG A 346 20.81 28.95 -1.87
N ARG A 347 20.88 27.64 -1.59
CA ARG A 347 21.99 26.96 -0.92
C ARG A 347 22.48 25.82 -1.79
N PRO A 348 23.80 25.59 -1.85
CA PRO A 348 24.39 24.58 -2.73
C PRO A 348 24.00 23.16 -2.31
N ARG A 349 24.17 22.20 -3.23
CA ARG A 349 23.91 20.76 -3.04
C ARG A 349 24.39 20.24 -1.68
N GLY A 350 25.63 20.53 -1.30
CA GLY A 350 26.21 20.02 -0.05
C GLY A 350 25.48 20.49 1.22
N LYS A 351 24.88 21.69 1.21
CA LYS A 351 24.06 22.18 2.34
C LYS A 351 22.68 21.52 2.36
N GLN A 352 22.08 21.27 1.20
CA GLN A 352 20.85 20.49 1.11
C GLN A 352 21.08 19.06 1.61
N GLU A 353 22.13 18.42 1.12
CA GLU A 353 22.54 17.06 1.52
C GLU A 353 22.75 16.95 3.03
N TRP A 354 23.50 17.89 3.64
CA TRP A 354 23.70 17.93 5.09
C TRP A 354 22.36 17.93 5.83
N TYR A 355 21.40 18.74 5.39
CA TYR A 355 20.10 18.85 6.05
C TYR A 355 19.30 17.55 5.96
N TYR A 356 19.12 17.00 4.76
CA TYR A 356 18.36 15.76 4.57
C TYR A 356 19.04 14.55 5.25
N ARG A 357 20.37 14.45 5.24
CA ARG A 357 21.10 13.40 5.96
C ARG A 357 21.00 13.54 7.47
N SER A 358 21.00 14.76 8.00
CA SER A 358 20.84 15.01 9.44
C SER A 358 19.42 14.64 9.91
N LEU A 359 18.39 15.00 9.13
CA LEU A 359 17.03 14.55 9.39
C LEU A 359 16.89 13.02 9.29
N GLY A 360 17.55 12.37 8.33
CA GLY A 360 17.56 10.91 8.22
C GLY A 360 18.12 10.22 9.48
N LYS A 361 19.10 10.84 10.16
CA LYS A 361 19.58 10.34 11.46
C LYS A 361 18.52 10.49 12.55
N VAL A 362 17.88 11.65 12.65
CA VAL A 362 16.78 11.89 13.59
C VAL A 362 15.64 10.90 13.37
N PHE A 363 15.19 10.72 12.13
CA PHE A 363 14.14 9.78 11.78
C PHE A 363 14.53 8.34 12.13
N LYS A 364 15.78 7.93 11.87
CA LYS A 364 16.27 6.60 12.24
C LYS A 364 16.25 6.37 13.76
N GLU A 365 16.57 7.40 14.54
CA GLU A 365 16.56 7.36 16.01
C GLU A 365 15.14 7.39 16.60
N ARG A 366 14.23 8.15 16.00
CA ARG A 366 12.85 8.30 16.49
C ARG A 366 11.92 7.18 16.01
N MET A 367 12.03 6.78 14.74
CA MET A 367 11.17 5.79 14.07
C MET A 367 11.73 4.36 14.26
N VAL A 368 11.95 3.97 15.52
CA VAL A 368 12.52 2.66 15.89
C VAL A 368 11.53 1.53 15.74
N GLU A 369 10.25 1.79 16.01
CA GLU A 369 9.18 0.79 15.90
C GLU A 369 9.02 0.31 14.46
N TRP A 370 8.77 -1.00 14.30
CA TRP A 370 8.67 -1.66 12.99
C TRP A 370 7.62 -1.01 12.08
N LYS A 371 6.52 -0.52 12.66
CA LYS A 371 5.38 0.07 11.97
C LYS A 371 5.74 1.34 11.19
N PHE A 372 6.80 2.04 11.58
CA PHE A 372 7.29 3.25 10.92
C PHE A 372 8.39 3.00 9.89
N LYS A 373 8.92 1.77 9.81
CA LYS A 373 10.02 1.42 8.91
C LYS A 373 9.71 1.64 7.42
N PRO A 374 8.49 1.41 6.90
CA PRO A 374 8.19 1.69 5.51
C PRO A 374 8.45 3.15 5.11
N LEU A 375 7.91 4.12 5.87
CA LEU A 375 8.17 5.54 5.62
C LEU A 375 9.65 5.89 5.79
N LEU A 376 10.30 5.39 6.85
CA LEU A 376 11.73 5.63 7.08
C LEU A 376 12.58 5.11 5.92
N HIS A 377 12.33 3.90 5.43
CA HIS A 377 13.07 3.33 4.30
C HIS A 377 12.81 4.11 3.03
N ALA A 378 11.56 4.46 2.72
CA ALA A 378 11.24 5.30 1.56
C ALA A 378 11.99 6.64 1.60
N TYR A 379 12.06 7.28 2.77
CA TYR A 379 12.86 8.49 2.98
C TYR A 379 14.35 8.27 2.74
N LEU A 380 14.94 7.26 3.38
CA LEU A 380 16.37 6.96 3.27
C LEU A 380 16.77 6.57 1.85
N ASP A 381 15.93 5.79 1.16
CA ASP A 381 16.16 5.36 -0.21
C ASP A 381 16.08 6.56 -1.17
N ALA A 382 15.08 7.43 -1.03
CA ALA A 382 14.97 8.65 -1.83
C ALA A 382 16.17 9.59 -1.59
N MET A 383 16.60 9.72 -0.33
CA MET A 383 17.77 10.53 0.06
C MET A 383 19.06 9.98 -0.56
N HIS A 384 19.34 8.67 -0.43
CA HIS A 384 20.51 8.02 -1.03
C HIS A 384 20.47 8.08 -2.56
N THR A 385 19.30 7.90 -3.15
CA THR A 385 19.15 7.94 -4.62
C THR A 385 19.48 9.34 -5.17
N LEU A 386 19.10 10.41 -4.46
CA LEU A 386 19.35 11.78 -4.92
C LEU A 386 20.77 12.26 -4.64
N PHE A 387 21.34 11.92 -3.47
CA PHE A 387 22.61 12.48 -3.03
C PHE A 387 23.82 11.54 -3.19
N GLY A 388 23.60 10.27 -3.53
CA GLY A 388 24.61 9.21 -3.45
C GLY A 388 24.90 8.81 -2.00
#